data_AF-G8BUT3-F1
#
_entry.id   AF-G8BUT3-F1
#
_cell.length_a   1.000
_cell.length_b   1.000
_cell.length_c   1.000
_cell.angle_alpha   90.00
_cell.angle_beta   90.00
_cell.angle_gamma   90.00
#
_symmetry.space_group_name_H-M   'P 1'
#
loop_
_entity.id
_entity.type
_entity.pdbx_description
1 polymer ?
#
loop_
_entity_poly.entity_id
_entity_poly.type
_entity_poly.pdbx_seq_one_letter_code
_entity_poly.pdbx_strand_id
1 'polypeptide(L)'
;MTEPKVPKQRSWLYIFVYLVLYEGLMSGAISGGINFAISYGMYAKRSRQVTLWRFPHTMSGDCAVTLFVQTVLTHIIEEIMVGWDCYTGDTFYFPSLPLGGRLNKWAFKALEVDRGMVPFGLRPEAKEGAKPTFKGYVKQLITYDENRSNFVNFIICAVHKVILALLIAIPIWFVEWPVTMGVLAGIGKYIGGIEYELGNYPKPQVIKLVYTVILGWVSTPISIAAVMLRNQWYVEYYSGNNQVLNGENAKLFDLEKTKKDNEKIVKNTDTSSSSESDE
;
A
#
# COMPACT_ATOMS: atom_id res chain seq x y z
N MET A 1 -10.42 -27.08 -10.22
CA MET A 1 -10.49 -26.82 -8.76
C MET A 1 -9.32 -25.93 -8.41
N THR A 2 -9.55 -24.76 -7.84
CA THR A 2 -8.47 -23.96 -7.23
C THR A 2 -8.75 -23.95 -5.74
N GLU A 3 -7.92 -24.63 -4.97
CA GLU A 3 -7.95 -24.60 -3.50
C GLU A 3 -7.90 -23.15 -3.00
N PRO A 4 -8.55 -22.83 -1.87
CA PRO A 4 -8.45 -21.50 -1.26
C PRO A 4 -6.97 -21.20 -0.96
N LYS A 5 -6.42 -20.17 -1.59
CA LYS A 5 -5.03 -19.78 -1.38
C LYS A 5 -4.89 -19.16 -0.01
N VAL A 6 -4.18 -19.84 0.88
CA VAL A 6 -3.78 -19.28 2.17
C VAL A 6 -2.58 -18.35 1.93
N PRO A 7 -2.59 -17.11 2.44
CA PRO A 7 -1.52 -16.16 2.18
C PRO A 7 -0.20 -16.67 2.76
N LYS A 8 0.87 -16.59 1.98
CA LYS A 8 2.15 -17.23 2.31
C LYS A 8 3.02 -16.30 3.16
N GLN A 9 3.52 -16.80 4.29
CA GLN A 9 4.52 -16.07 5.08
C GLN A 9 5.83 -15.94 4.30
N ARG A 10 6.37 -14.73 4.22
CA ARG A 10 7.64 -14.40 3.54
C ARG A 10 8.62 -13.75 4.52
N SER A 11 9.91 -13.78 4.20
CA SER A 11 10.94 -13.12 5.03
C SER A 11 10.84 -11.60 4.92
N TRP A 12 11.28 -10.88 5.96
CA TRP A 12 11.35 -9.42 5.95
C TRP A 12 12.17 -8.86 4.78
N LEU A 13 13.26 -9.54 4.40
CA LEU A 13 14.08 -9.14 3.27
C LEU A 13 13.30 -9.21 1.95
N TYR A 14 12.55 -10.29 1.72
CA TYR A 14 11.70 -10.40 0.54
C TYR A 14 10.68 -9.26 0.48
N ILE A 15 10.04 -8.96 1.61
CA ILE A 15 9.04 -7.89 1.72
C ILE A 15 9.67 -6.53 1.43
N PHE A 16 10.83 -6.25 2.00
CA PHE A 16 11.56 -5.01 1.75
C PHE A 16 11.91 -4.85 0.27
N VAL A 17 12.51 -5.88 -0.35
CA VAL A 17 12.87 -5.85 -1.77
C VAL A 17 11.63 -5.70 -2.64
N TYR A 18 10.56 -6.44 -2.35
CA TYR A 18 9.32 -6.36 -3.11
C TYR A 18 8.66 -4.98 -3.00
N LEU A 19 8.42 -4.49 -1.79
CA LEU A 19 7.71 -3.22 -1.59
C LEU A 19 8.56 -2.02 -2.01
N VAL A 20 9.80 -1.93 -1.52
CA VAL A 20 10.62 -0.74 -1.72
C VAL A 20 11.25 -0.72 -3.11
N LEU A 21 11.79 -1.84 -3.59
CA LEU A 21 12.52 -1.84 -4.85
C LEU A 21 11.62 -2.13 -6.05
N TYR A 22 10.70 -3.09 -5.95
CA TYR A 22 9.84 -3.43 -7.09
C TYR A 22 8.66 -2.46 -7.21
N GLU A 23 7.78 -2.41 -6.20
CA GLU A 23 6.57 -1.56 -6.26
C GLU A 23 6.92 -0.08 -6.20
N GLY A 24 7.77 0.30 -5.24
CA GLY A 24 8.14 1.69 -5.03
C GLY A 24 8.85 2.33 -6.22
N LEU A 25 9.81 1.64 -6.84
CA LEU A 25 10.56 2.20 -7.98
C LEU A 25 9.67 2.34 -9.24
N MET A 26 8.83 1.34 -9.51
CA MET A 26 7.89 1.39 -10.63
C MET A 26 6.86 2.50 -10.47
N SER A 27 6.27 2.60 -9.28
CA SER A 27 5.32 3.68 -8.95
C SER A 27 6.00 5.06 -9.02
N GLY A 28 7.22 5.17 -8.49
CA GLY A 28 8.05 6.38 -8.62
C GLY A 28 8.24 6.81 -10.06
N ALA A 29 8.63 5.89 -10.95
CA ALA A 29 8.82 6.20 -12.37
C ALA A 29 7.52 6.70 -13.05
N ILE A 30 6.38 6.06 -12.77
CA ILE A 30 5.07 6.46 -13.30
C ILE A 30 4.66 7.84 -12.77
N SER A 31 4.75 8.04 -11.45
CA SER A 31 4.46 9.31 -10.77
C SER A 31 5.31 10.45 -11.32
N GLY A 32 6.61 10.20 -11.49
CA GLY A 32 7.59 11.10 -12.11
C GLY A 32 7.18 11.53 -13.52
N GLY A 33 6.84 10.57 -14.37
CA GLY A 33 6.42 10.83 -15.75
C GLY A 33 5.14 11.67 -15.85
N ILE A 34 4.12 11.34 -15.05
CA ILE A 34 2.85 12.08 -15.02
C ILE A 34 3.07 13.54 -14.58
N ASN A 35 3.83 13.74 -13.51
CA ASN A 35 4.09 15.09 -12.98
C ASN A 35 5.04 15.89 -13.86
N PHE A 36 5.96 15.23 -14.58
CA PHE A 36 6.73 15.87 -15.65
C PHE A 36 5.81 16.38 -16.77
N ALA A 37 4.84 15.59 -17.21
CA ALA A 37 3.89 16.01 -18.24
C ALA A 37 3.01 17.19 -17.78
N ILE A 38 2.54 17.16 -16.53
CA ILE A 38 1.77 18.26 -15.93
C ILE A 38 2.63 19.54 -15.85
N SER A 39 3.85 19.45 -15.33
CA SER A 39 4.77 20.60 -15.24
C SER A 39 5.18 21.12 -16.62
N TYR A 40 5.33 20.24 -17.61
CA TYR A 40 5.54 20.66 -18.99
C TYR A 40 4.38 21.52 -19.48
N GLY A 41 3.14 21.08 -19.30
CA GLY A 41 1.95 21.85 -19.65
C GLY A 41 1.86 23.20 -18.92
N MET A 42 2.28 23.25 -17.65
CA MET A 42 2.22 24.47 -16.83
C MET A 42 3.31 25.49 -17.16
N TYR A 43 4.52 25.04 -17.45
CA TYR A 43 5.71 25.89 -17.49
C TYR A 43 6.38 26.02 -18.87
N ALA A 44 6.14 25.11 -19.83
CA ALA A 44 6.91 25.08 -21.09
C ALA A 44 6.72 26.33 -21.96
N LYS A 45 5.54 26.97 -21.92
CA LYS A 45 5.21 28.14 -22.75
C LYS A 45 5.15 29.46 -21.97
N ARG A 46 5.67 29.49 -20.74
CA ARG A 46 5.51 30.64 -19.84
C ARG A 46 6.68 31.62 -20.00
N SER A 47 6.36 32.93 -20.03
CA SER A 47 7.36 34.00 -20.19
C SER A 47 7.96 34.51 -18.87
N ARG A 48 7.30 34.26 -17.73
CA ARG A 48 7.78 34.60 -16.39
C ARG A 48 8.47 33.40 -15.73
N GLN A 49 9.61 33.65 -15.10
CA GLN A 49 10.43 32.65 -14.42
C GLN A 49 9.69 32.04 -13.22
N VAL A 50 10.00 30.77 -12.93
CA VAL A 50 9.48 30.06 -11.77
C VAL A 50 10.31 30.42 -10.54
N THR A 51 9.63 30.80 -9.46
CA THR A 51 10.25 31.19 -8.19
C THR A 51 9.96 30.16 -7.10
N LEU A 52 10.84 30.07 -6.11
CA LEU A 52 10.68 29.08 -5.04
C LEU A 52 9.47 29.37 -4.14
N TRP A 53 9.32 30.60 -3.65
CA TRP A 53 8.28 30.97 -2.68
C TRP A 53 7.21 31.92 -3.25
N ARG A 54 7.60 32.87 -4.11
CA ARG A 54 6.70 33.94 -4.60
C ARG A 54 5.53 33.44 -5.44
N PHE A 55 4.34 33.94 -5.13
CA PHE A 55 3.17 33.84 -6.02
C PHE A 55 3.32 34.76 -7.24
N PRO A 56 2.68 34.44 -8.39
CA PRO A 56 1.75 33.33 -8.65
C PRO A 56 2.43 32.05 -9.17
N HIS A 57 3.76 31.97 -9.19
CA HIS A 57 4.51 30.87 -9.81
C HIS A 57 5.43 30.19 -8.79
N THR A 58 4.84 29.85 -7.66
CA THR A 58 5.55 29.23 -6.53
C THR A 58 5.74 27.74 -6.77
N MET A 59 7.00 27.30 -6.81
CA MET A 59 7.34 25.88 -6.88
C MET A 59 7.04 25.17 -5.56
N SER A 60 7.27 25.85 -4.43
CA SER A 60 7.04 25.28 -3.09
C SER A 60 5.58 24.90 -2.86
N GLY A 61 4.65 25.77 -3.29
CA GLY A 61 3.21 25.52 -3.21
C GLY A 61 2.75 24.39 -4.14
N ASP A 62 3.28 24.36 -5.38
CA ASP A 62 2.97 23.28 -6.33
C ASP A 62 3.44 21.92 -5.81
N CYS A 63 4.67 21.83 -5.27
CA CYS A 63 5.17 20.60 -4.65
C CYS A 63 4.33 20.20 -3.42
N ALA A 64 3.96 21.14 -2.54
CA ALA A 64 3.15 20.85 -1.36
C ALA A 64 1.80 20.23 -1.74
N VAL A 65 1.08 20.83 -2.69
CA VAL A 65 -0.22 20.31 -3.16
C VAL A 65 -0.03 18.96 -3.86
N THR A 66 1.00 18.84 -4.69
CA THR A 66 1.35 17.59 -5.37
C THR A 66 1.54 16.46 -4.37
N LEU A 67 2.22 16.70 -3.23
CA LEU A 67 2.44 15.70 -2.20
C LEU A 67 1.13 15.09 -1.68
N PHE A 68 0.20 15.94 -1.24
CA PHE A 68 -1.07 15.48 -0.68
C PHE A 68 -1.93 14.80 -1.73
N VAL A 69 -2.07 15.40 -2.92
CA VAL A 69 -2.89 14.83 -4.00
C VAL A 69 -2.32 13.48 -4.45
N GLN A 70 -1.01 13.39 -4.69
CA GLN A 70 -0.36 12.15 -5.11
C GLN A 70 -0.48 11.07 -4.04
N THR A 71 -0.22 11.38 -2.76
CA THR A 71 -0.33 10.38 -1.68
C THR A 71 -1.77 9.86 -1.53
N VAL A 72 -2.77 10.74 -1.65
CA VAL A 72 -4.20 10.35 -1.61
C VAL A 72 -4.54 9.44 -2.77
N LEU A 73 -4.14 9.80 -4.00
CA LEU A 73 -4.40 8.99 -5.18
C LEU A 73 -3.69 7.63 -5.11
N THR A 74 -2.41 7.61 -4.72
CA THR A 74 -1.65 6.38 -4.50
C THR A 74 -2.38 5.48 -3.52
N HIS A 75 -2.77 6.00 -2.34
CA HIS A 75 -3.46 5.18 -1.34
C HIS A 75 -4.78 4.59 -1.84
N ILE A 76 -5.58 5.36 -2.60
CA ILE A 76 -6.85 4.87 -3.17
C ILE A 76 -6.59 3.77 -4.22
N ILE A 77 -5.57 3.93 -5.06
CA ILE A 77 -5.20 2.93 -6.07
C ILE A 77 -4.73 1.63 -5.38
N GLU A 78 -3.86 1.74 -4.37
CA GLU A 78 -3.39 0.57 -3.62
C GLU A 78 -4.50 -0.10 -2.81
N GLU A 79 -5.44 0.67 -2.27
CA GLU A 79 -6.62 0.13 -1.60
C GLU A 79 -7.41 -0.78 -2.54
N ILE A 80 -7.55 -0.39 -3.82
CA ILE A 80 -8.27 -1.16 -4.84
C ILE A 80 -7.44 -2.36 -5.31
N MET A 81 -6.17 -2.15 -5.67
CA MET A 81 -5.31 -3.19 -6.26
C MET A 81 -4.87 -4.20 -5.21
N VAL A 82 -4.15 -3.77 -4.17
CA VAL A 82 -3.68 -4.66 -3.11
C VAL A 82 -4.84 -5.16 -2.27
N GLY A 83 -5.87 -4.35 -2.06
CA GLY A 83 -7.08 -4.83 -1.38
C GLY A 83 -7.77 -5.95 -2.14
N TRP A 84 -7.79 -5.91 -3.48
CA TRP A 84 -8.27 -7.01 -4.31
C TRP A 84 -7.39 -8.26 -4.14
N ASP A 85 -6.07 -8.13 -4.16
CA ASP A 85 -5.16 -9.27 -3.95
C ASP A 85 -5.28 -9.86 -2.54
N CYS A 86 -5.54 -9.02 -1.52
CA CYS A 86 -5.92 -9.47 -0.17
C CYS A 86 -7.24 -10.24 -0.18
N TYR A 87 -8.23 -9.78 -0.96
CA TYR A 87 -9.52 -10.44 -1.09
C TYR A 87 -9.43 -11.80 -1.79
N THR A 88 -8.57 -11.94 -2.80
CA THR A 88 -8.33 -13.24 -3.48
C THR A 88 -7.44 -14.17 -2.67
N GLY A 89 -6.67 -13.66 -1.71
CA GLY A 89 -5.70 -14.43 -0.91
C GLY A 89 -4.35 -14.61 -1.60
N ASP A 90 -4.04 -13.80 -2.62
CA ASP A 90 -2.79 -13.86 -3.37
C ASP A 90 -1.63 -13.08 -2.73
N THR A 91 -1.88 -12.42 -1.59
CA THR A 91 -0.88 -11.61 -0.89
C THR A 91 0.01 -12.43 0.06
N PHE A 92 1.08 -11.81 0.54
CA PHE A 92 1.91 -12.36 1.63
C PHE A 92 1.50 -11.74 2.97
N TYR A 93 1.79 -12.43 4.08
CA TYR A 93 1.63 -11.86 5.42
C TYR A 93 2.93 -11.19 5.88
N PHE A 94 2.79 -10.08 6.60
CA PHE A 94 3.90 -9.52 7.37
C PHE A 94 4.25 -10.50 8.50
N PRO A 95 5.55 -10.81 8.71
CA PRO A 95 5.98 -11.60 9.85
C PRO A 95 5.49 -10.93 11.13
N SER A 96 4.95 -11.73 12.05
CA SER A 96 4.27 -11.34 13.29
C SER A 96 4.72 -9.99 13.84
N LEU A 97 4.00 -8.93 13.47
CA LEU A 97 4.06 -7.65 14.16
C LEU A 97 3.12 -7.78 15.36
N PRO A 98 3.62 -7.91 16.61
CA PRO A 98 2.80 -8.14 17.80
C PRO A 98 1.96 -6.92 18.23
N LEU A 99 1.69 -6.00 17.29
CA LEU A 99 1.00 -4.75 17.51
C LEU A 99 -0.53 -4.91 17.50
N GLY A 100 -1.08 -5.90 16.79
CA GLY A 100 -2.54 -6.05 16.65
C GLY A 100 -3.29 -6.07 17.99
N GLY A 101 -2.75 -6.76 19.00
CA GLY A 101 -3.32 -6.83 20.35
C GLY A 101 -2.90 -5.69 21.31
N ARG A 102 -1.96 -4.83 20.92
CA ARG A 102 -1.41 -3.73 21.75
C ARG A 102 -1.72 -2.33 21.19
N LEU A 103 -2.37 -2.22 20.04
CA LEU A 103 -2.81 -0.95 19.49
C LEU A 103 -3.88 -0.34 20.38
N ASN A 104 -3.73 0.95 20.70
CA ASN A 104 -4.77 1.69 21.40
C ASN A 104 -6.01 1.83 20.49
N LYS A 105 -7.20 2.00 21.10
CA LYS A 105 -8.47 2.11 20.36
C LYS A 105 -8.45 3.21 19.29
N TRP A 106 -7.72 4.29 19.53
CA TRP A 106 -7.57 5.38 18.58
C TRP A 106 -6.77 4.95 17.34
N ALA A 107 -5.60 4.33 17.48
CA ALA A 107 -4.80 3.89 16.35
C ALA A 107 -5.49 2.78 15.57
N PHE A 108 -6.19 1.87 16.27
CA PHE A 108 -7.00 0.84 15.65
C PHE A 108 -8.09 1.44 14.73
N LYS A 109 -8.78 2.48 15.21
CA LYS A 109 -9.79 3.21 14.42
C LYS A 109 -9.17 4.09 13.33
N ALA A 110 -8.04 4.73 13.62
CA ALA A 110 -7.36 5.62 12.68
C ALA A 110 -6.82 4.85 11.47
N LEU A 111 -6.33 3.63 11.67
CA LEU A 111 -5.89 2.72 10.60
C LEU A 111 -7.04 1.90 9.99
N GLU A 112 -8.27 2.15 10.42
CA GLU A 112 -9.49 1.47 9.97
C GLU A 112 -9.42 -0.05 10.12
N VAL A 113 -8.74 -0.54 11.17
CA VAL A 113 -8.56 -1.98 11.39
C VAL A 113 -9.91 -2.65 11.60
N ASP A 114 -10.91 -1.95 12.16
CA ASP A 114 -12.30 -2.42 12.30
C ASP A 114 -12.99 -2.74 10.97
N ARG A 115 -12.42 -2.30 9.84
CA ARG A 115 -12.97 -2.49 8.49
C ARG A 115 -12.01 -3.18 7.54
N GLY A 116 -11.06 -3.95 8.08
CA GLY A 116 -10.24 -4.81 7.25
C GLY A 116 -11.08 -5.85 6.50
N MET A 117 -10.48 -6.44 5.48
CA MET A 117 -11.14 -7.47 4.67
C MET A 117 -10.62 -8.86 5.02
N VAL A 118 -11.55 -9.80 5.17
CA VAL A 118 -11.24 -11.23 5.27
C VAL A 118 -11.11 -11.81 3.85
N PRO A 119 -10.05 -12.59 3.56
CA PRO A 119 -9.91 -13.30 2.29
C PRO A 119 -11.15 -14.11 1.94
N PHE A 120 -11.54 -14.15 0.66
CA PHE A 120 -12.78 -14.79 0.21
C PHE A 120 -12.88 -16.26 0.63
N GLY A 121 -11.78 -17.02 0.51
CA GLY A 121 -11.72 -18.44 0.86
C GLY A 121 -11.88 -18.75 2.35
N LEU A 122 -11.77 -17.75 3.23
CA LEU A 122 -11.92 -17.90 4.68
C LEU A 122 -13.31 -17.49 5.18
N ARG A 123 -14.25 -17.17 4.29
CA ARG A 123 -15.59 -16.75 4.69
C ARG A 123 -16.52 -17.93 4.93
N PRO A 124 -17.36 -17.87 5.97
CA PRO A 124 -18.38 -18.89 6.21
C PRO A 124 -19.43 -18.97 5.08
N GLU A 125 -19.62 -17.88 4.33
CA GLU A 125 -20.56 -17.81 3.20
C GLU A 125 -19.96 -18.28 1.87
N ALA A 126 -18.65 -18.53 1.82
CA ALA A 126 -18.00 -18.99 0.60
C ALA A 126 -18.40 -20.44 0.33
N LYS A 127 -19.34 -20.64 -0.60
CA LYS A 127 -19.68 -21.98 -1.09
C LYS A 127 -18.44 -22.64 -1.66
N GLU A 128 -18.28 -23.92 -1.39
CA GLU A 128 -17.18 -24.74 -1.90
C GLU A 128 -17.10 -24.62 -3.44
N GLY A 129 -15.95 -24.18 -3.96
CA GLY A 129 -15.75 -23.95 -5.40
C GLY A 129 -16.21 -22.59 -5.95
N ALA A 130 -16.75 -21.68 -5.12
CA ALA A 130 -17.04 -20.31 -5.54
C ALA A 130 -15.74 -19.53 -5.83
N LYS A 131 -15.77 -18.68 -6.85
CA LYS A 131 -14.62 -17.84 -7.23
C LYS A 131 -14.78 -16.41 -6.70
N PRO A 132 -13.70 -15.76 -6.24
CA PRO A 132 -13.74 -14.36 -5.86
C PRO A 132 -14.12 -13.51 -7.08
N THR A 133 -15.06 -12.57 -6.91
CA THR A 133 -15.52 -11.68 -7.99
C THR A 133 -15.22 -10.23 -7.62
N PHE A 134 -14.68 -9.45 -8.57
CA PHE A 134 -14.31 -8.04 -8.34
C PHE A 134 -15.50 -7.19 -7.88
N LYS A 135 -16.69 -7.42 -8.44
CA LYS A 135 -17.92 -6.78 -7.99
C LYS A 135 -18.24 -7.07 -6.51
N GLY A 136 -17.96 -8.28 -6.03
CA GLY A 136 -18.15 -8.65 -4.63
C GLY A 136 -17.18 -7.92 -3.70
N TYR A 137 -15.92 -7.82 -4.14
CA TYR A 137 -14.90 -7.02 -3.46
C TYR A 137 -15.29 -5.53 -3.38
N VAL A 138 -15.62 -4.89 -4.51
CA VAL A 138 -16.01 -3.47 -4.55
C VAL A 138 -17.25 -3.22 -3.70
N LYS A 139 -18.23 -4.14 -3.75
CA LYS A 139 -19.43 -4.04 -2.90
C LYS A 139 -19.03 -4.00 -1.43
N GLN A 140 -18.15 -4.90 -0.98
CA GLN A 140 -17.71 -4.93 0.41
C GLN A 140 -16.86 -3.71 0.81
N LEU A 141 -16.00 -3.24 -0.10
CA LEU A 141 -15.21 -2.03 0.15
C LEU A 141 -16.14 -0.83 0.42
N ILE A 142 -17.24 -0.74 -0.32
CA ILE A 142 -18.20 0.36 -0.23
C ILE A 142 -19.21 0.17 0.92
N THR A 143 -19.67 -1.06 1.18
CA THR A 143 -20.73 -1.34 2.15
C THR A 143 -20.26 -1.05 3.57
N TYR A 144 -20.78 0.04 4.12
CA TYR A 144 -20.42 0.55 5.45
C TYR A 144 -21.54 0.32 6.48
N ASP A 145 -22.77 0.61 6.06
CA ASP A 145 -23.99 0.44 6.83
C ASP A 145 -25.04 -0.17 5.90
N GLU A 146 -25.52 -1.37 6.24
CA GLU A 146 -26.50 -2.11 5.42
C GLU A 146 -27.82 -1.35 5.28
N ASN A 147 -28.14 -0.45 6.22
CA ASN A 147 -29.39 0.30 6.23
C ASN A 147 -29.33 1.59 5.38
N ARG A 148 -28.19 1.93 4.79
CA ARG A 148 -28.00 3.15 3.99
C ARG A 148 -27.95 2.87 2.49
N SER A 149 -28.24 3.90 1.70
CA SER A 149 -28.12 3.80 0.24
C SER A 149 -26.65 3.60 -0.18
N ASN A 150 -26.44 2.89 -1.29
CA ASN A 150 -25.11 2.60 -1.82
C ASN A 150 -24.28 3.87 -2.09
N PHE A 151 -24.93 4.97 -2.46
CA PHE A 151 -24.25 6.25 -2.72
C PHE A 151 -23.72 6.90 -1.43
N VAL A 152 -24.52 6.89 -0.36
CA VAL A 152 -24.07 7.43 0.94
C VAL A 152 -22.92 6.58 1.49
N ASN A 153 -23.03 5.26 1.38
CA ASN A 153 -21.96 4.33 1.72
C ASN A 153 -20.68 4.60 0.93
N PHE A 154 -20.80 4.87 -0.38
CA PHE A 154 -19.67 5.25 -1.22
C PHE A 154 -18.99 6.55 -0.76
N ILE A 155 -19.76 7.60 -0.46
CA ILE A 155 -19.20 8.88 0.03
C ILE A 155 -18.51 8.65 1.38
N ILE A 156 -19.14 7.92 2.30
CA ILE A 156 -18.56 7.64 3.61
C ILE A 156 -17.23 6.88 3.44
N CYS A 157 -17.22 5.84 2.60
CA CYS A 157 -16.01 5.11 2.25
C CYS A 157 -14.93 6.04 1.68
N ALA A 158 -15.27 6.87 0.68
CA ALA A 158 -14.33 7.79 0.04
C ALA A 158 -13.72 8.79 1.03
N VAL A 159 -14.54 9.40 1.89
CA VAL A 159 -14.09 10.34 2.92
C VAL A 159 -13.10 9.67 3.88
N HIS A 160 -13.41 8.44 4.30
CA HIS A 160 -12.57 7.68 5.22
C HIS A 160 -11.22 7.32 4.60
N LYS A 161 -11.20 6.83 3.35
CA LYS A 161 -9.94 6.58 2.62
C LYS A 161 -9.13 7.84 2.39
N VAL A 162 -9.77 8.97 2.09
CA VAL A 162 -9.08 10.27 1.98
C VAL A 162 -8.48 10.70 3.32
N ILE A 163 -9.21 10.56 4.43
CA ILE A 163 -8.68 10.90 5.76
C ILE A 163 -7.46 10.03 6.10
N LEU A 164 -7.55 8.72 5.92
CA LEU A 164 -6.43 7.81 6.18
C LEU A 164 -5.21 8.16 5.31
N ALA A 165 -5.43 8.42 4.01
CA ALA A 165 -4.35 8.80 3.12
C ALA A 165 -3.73 10.16 3.49
N LEU A 166 -4.52 11.12 3.97
CA LEU A 166 -3.99 12.39 4.49
C LEU A 166 -3.19 12.18 5.77
N LEU A 167 -3.63 11.29 6.67
CA LEU A 167 -2.85 10.92 7.86
C LEU A 167 -1.50 10.30 7.49
N ILE A 168 -1.43 9.53 6.41
CA ILE A 168 -0.17 9.00 5.84
C ILE A 168 0.66 10.12 5.19
N ALA A 169 0.02 11.08 4.51
CA ALA A 169 0.71 12.18 3.83
C ALA A 169 1.40 13.14 4.79
N ILE A 170 0.83 13.38 5.98
CA ILE A 170 1.38 14.31 6.98
C ILE A 170 2.84 14.00 7.37
N PRO A 171 3.20 12.78 7.84
CA PRO A 171 4.58 12.47 8.18
C PRO A 171 5.51 12.53 6.97
N ILE A 172 5.05 12.12 5.78
CA ILE A 172 5.82 12.25 4.53
C ILE A 172 6.10 13.73 4.24
N TRP A 173 5.09 14.59 4.40
CA TRP A 173 5.22 16.03 4.19
C TRP A 173 6.28 16.66 5.10
N PHE A 174 6.29 16.32 6.39
CA PHE A 174 7.27 16.86 7.36
C PHE A 174 8.72 16.48 7.05
N VAL A 175 8.96 15.43 6.26
CA VAL A 175 10.31 15.01 5.87
C VAL A 175 10.62 15.49 4.45
N GLU A 176 9.80 15.10 3.49
CA GLU A 176 10.10 15.25 2.07
C GLU A 176 10.01 16.70 1.60
N TRP A 177 9.01 17.45 2.08
CA TRP A 177 8.82 18.84 1.64
C TRP A 177 9.95 19.77 2.14
N PRO A 178 10.32 19.80 3.45
CA PRO A 178 11.42 20.65 3.91
C PRO A 178 12.77 20.30 3.28
N VAL A 179 13.08 19.01 3.13
CA VAL A 179 14.32 18.55 2.49
C VAL A 179 14.37 19.04 1.04
N THR A 180 13.27 18.90 0.30
CA THR A 180 13.18 19.38 -1.09
C THR A 180 13.37 20.90 -1.14
N MET A 181 12.69 21.67 -0.29
CA MET A 181 12.83 23.13 -0.28
C MET A 181 14.25 23.58 0.08
N GLY A 182 14.92 22.89 1.01
CA GLY A 182 16.32 23.15 1.34
C GLY A 182 17.27 22.92 0.15
N VAL A 183 17.09 21.81 -0.57
CA VAL A 183 17.87 21.53 -1.79
C VAL A 183 17.59 22.58 -2.88
N LEU A 184 16.33 22.95 -3.10
CA LEU A 184 15.96 23.94 -4.11
C LEU A 184 16.45 25.34 -3.78
N ALA A 185 16.47 25.73 -2.50
CA ALA A 185 17.10 26.99 -2.07
C ALA A 185 18.60 26.99 -2.34
N GLY A 186 19.28 25.85 -2.22
CA GLY A 186 20.70 25.72 -2.54
C GLY A 186 21.03 25.79 -4.04
N ILE A 187 20.14 25.29 -4.90
CA ILE A 187 20.34 25.26 -6.37
C ILE A 187 19.84 26.56 -7.03
N GLY A 188 18.84 27.21 -6.45
CA GLY A 188 18.21 28.40 -7.01
C GLY A 188 19.11 29.64 -6.98
N LYS A 189 18.91 30.55 -7.94
CA LYS A 189 19.65 31.82 -7.96
C LYS A 189 18.98 32.81 -7.02
N TYR A 190 19.72 33.30 -6.03
CA TYR A 190 19.23 34.33 -5.11
C TYR A 190 18.90 35.63 -5.86
N ILE A 191 17.67 36.12 -5.72
CA ILE A 191 17.19 37.37 -6.36
C ILE A 191 16.96 38.49 -5.33
N GLY A 192 17.00 38.17 -4.03
CA GLY A 192 16.77 39.13 -2.94
C GLY A 192 15.70 38.67 -1.95
N GLY A 193 15.81 39.16 -0.70
CA GLY A 193 14.93 38.76 0.39
C GLY A 193 15.12 37.28 0.75
N ILE A 194 14.05 36.49 0.66
CA ILE A 194 14.03 35.03 0.84
C ILE A 194 13.91 34.26 -0.50
N GLU A 195 13.97 34.97 -1.64
CA GLU A 195 13.53 34.41 -2.93
C GLU A 195 14.66 33.86 -3.80
N TYR A 196 14.36 32.71 -4.40
CA TYR A 196 15.23 31.98 -5.29
C TYR A 196 14.55 31.76 -6.64
N GLU A 197 15.26 32.05 -7.72
CA GLU A 197 14.87 31.76 -9.09
C GLU A 197 15.26 30.33 -9.47
N LEU A 198 14.34 29.60 -10.09
CA LEU A 198 14.62 28.27 -10.65
C LEU A 198 14.77 28.30 -12.19
N GLY A 199 14.66 29.48 -12.79
CA GLY A 199 14.79 29.70 -14.23
C GLY A 199 13.57 29.22 -15.02
N ASN A 200 13.81 28.84 -16.27
CA ASN A 200 12.82 28.37 -17.24
C ASN A 200 13.05 26.89 -17.61
N TYR A 201 12.25 26.37 -18.53
CA TYR A 201 12.40 25.03 -19.09
C TYR A 201 13.87 24.69 -19.40
N PRO A 202 14.37 23.49 -19.04
CA PRO A 202 13.65 22.34 -18.47
C PRO A 202 13.72 22.22 -16.93
N LYS A 203 14.31 23.20 -16.22
CA LYS A 203 14.66 23.04 -14.79
C LYS A 203 13.44 22.73 -13.90
N PRO A 204 12.32 23.47 -13.95
CA PRO A 204 11.15 23.18 -13.12
C PRO A 204 10.54 21.79 -13.38
N GLN A 205 10.58 21.33 -14.63
CA GLN A 205 10.02 20.02 -15.02
C GLN A 205 10.88 18.88 -14.48
N VAL A 206 12.20 18.99 -14.60
CA VAL A 206 13.13 18.00 -14.04
C VAL A 206 13.02 17.95 -12.52
N ILE A 207 12.90 19.11 -11.86
CA ILE A 207 12.66 19.18 -10.41
C ILE A 207 11.39 18.42 -10.05
N LYS A 208 10.27 18.68 -10.76
CA LYS A 208 8.99 18.02 -10.46
C LYS A 208 9.05 16.51 -10.72
N LEU A 209 9.75 16.09 -11.77
CA LEU A 209 9.99 14.67 -12.06
C LEU A 209 10.72 14.01 -10.90
N VAL A 210 11.91 14.52 -10.52
CA VAL A 210 12.71 13.91 -9.45
C VAL A 210 11.95 13.90 -8.13
N TYR A 211 11.31 15.01 -7.80
CA TYR A 211 10.48 15.13 -6.59
C TYR A 211 9.42 14.03 -6.53
N THR A 212 8.65 13.85 -7.60
CA THR A 212 7.54 12.90 -7.60
C THR A 212 7.94 11.45 -7.83
N VAL A 213 9.14 11.19 -8.37
CA VAL A 213 9.77 9.86 -8.32
C VAL A 213 10.06 9.48 -6.88
N ILE A 214 10.71 10.35 -6.11
CA ILE A 214 11.02 10.11 -4.70
C ILE A 214 9.71 9.94 -3.90
N LEU A 215 8.74 10.83 -4.11
CA LEU A 215 7.44 10.75 -3.47
C LEU A 215 6.72 9.42 -3.76
N GLY A 216 6.68 9.00 -5.03
CA GLY A 216 6.05 7.74 -5.41
C GLY A 216 6.78 6.53 -4.80
N TRP A 217 8.11 6.61 -4.75
CA TRP A 217 8.96 5.58 -4.14
C TRP A 217 8.73 5.44 -2.63
N VAL A 218 8.46 6.53 -1.93
CA VAL A 218 8.21 6.51 -0.48
C VAL A 218 6.75 6.22 -0.16
N SER A 219 5.80 6.90 -0.81
CA SER A 219 4.37 6.82 -0.48
C SER A 219 3.73 5.48 -0.85
N THR A 220 4.19 4.82 -1.91
CA THR A 220 3.60 3.55 -2.39
C THR A 220 3.85 2.39 -1.42
N PRO A 221 5.09 2.09 -1.00
CA PRO A 221 5.34 1.02 -0.01
C PRO A 221 4.59 1.25 1.30
N ILE A 222 4.49 2.51 1.75
CA ILE A 222 3.75 2.87 2.97
C ILE A 222 2.25 2.61 2.79
N SER A 223 1.69 2.98 1.65
CA SER A 223 0.27 2.75 1.34
C SER A 223 -0.04 1.25 1.28
N ILE A 224 0.76 0.47 0.56
CA ILE A 224 0.62 -0.99 0.48
C ILE A 224 0.69 -1.62 1.88
N ALA A 225 1.71 -1.24 2.66
CA ALA A 225 1.86 -1.73 4.03
C ALA A 225 0.64 -1.38 4.91
N ALA A 226 0.10 -0.16 4.79
CA ALA A 226 -1.08 0.25 5.54
C ALA A 226 -2.31 -0.62 5.21
N VAL A 227 -2.57 -0.87 3.92
CA VAL A 227 -3.70 -1.73 3.47
C VAL A 227 -3.54 -3.16 3.97
N MET A 228 -2.34 -3.73 3.78
CA MET A 228 -2.05 -5.11 4.15
C MET A 228 -2.08 -5.32 5.67
N LEU A 229 -1.44 -4.45 6.45
CA LEU A 229 -1.43 -4.53 7.91
C LEU A 229 -2.83 -4.37 8.49
N ARG A 230 -3.63 -3.44 7.94
CA ARG A 230 -5.04 -3.29 8.34
C ARG A 230 -5.81 -4.59 8.14
N ASN A 231 -5.72 -5.21 6.95
CA ASN A 231 -6.44 -6.44 6.66
C ASN A 231 -5.92 -7.61 7.51
N GLN A 232 -4.61 -7.71 7.73
CA GLN A 232 -4.00 -8.73 8.58
C GLN A 232 -4.47 -8.61 10.03
N TRP A 233 -4.40 -7.42 10.63
CA TRP A 233 -4.84 -7.21 12.01
C TRP A 233 -6.34 -7.41 12.19
N TYR A 234 -7.16 -7.09 11.18
CA TYR A 234 -8.59 -7.41 11.21
C TYR A 234 -8.81 -8.93 11.31
N VAL A 235 -8.13 -9.71 10.46
CA VAL A 235 -8.22 -11.18 10.50
C VAL A 235 -7.74 -11.71 11.85
N GLU A 236 -6.61 -11.22 12.38
CA GLU A 236 -6.09 -11.63 13.69
C GLU A 236 -7.06 -11.30 14.84
N TYR A 237 -7.61 -10.08 14.87
CA TYR A 237 -8.54 -9.64 15.92
C TYR A 237 -9.85 -10.45 15.93
N TYR A 238 -10.43 -10.70 14.76
CA TYR A 238 -11.67 -11.47 14.65
C TYR A 238 -11.46 -12.98 14.79
N SER A 239 -10.29 -13.51 14.38
CA SER A 239 -9.93 -14.91 14.65
C SER A 239 -9.64 -15.16 16.13
N GLY A 240 -9.04 -14.19 16.83
CA GLY A 240 -8.76 -14.27 18.27
C GLY A 240 -10.02 -14.19 19.14
N ASN A 241 -11.02 -13.41 18.72
CA ASN A 241 -12.28 -13.25 19.48
C ASN A 241 -13.37 -14.29 19.14
N ASN A 242 -13.38 -14.86 17.92
CA ASN A 242 -14.32 -15.92 17.55
C ASN A 242 -13.63 -17.29 17.59
N GLN A 243 -13.92 -18.10 18.62
CA GLN A 243 -13.52 -19.52 18.69
C GLN A 243 -13.98 -20.37 17.49
N VAL A 244 -14.91 -19.87 16.67
CA VAL A 244 -15.44 -20.52 15.46
C VAL A 244 -14.39 -20.60 14.34
N LEU A 245 -13.49 -19.62 14.20
CA LEU A 245 -12.39 -19.69 13.21
C LEU A 245 -11.21 -20.55 13.69
N ASN A 246 -11.09 -20.81 15.00
CA ASN A 246 -10.04 -21.67 15.56
C ASN A 246 -10.29 -23.16 15.30
N GLY A 247 -11.54 -23.60 15.17
CA GLY A 247 -11.87 -25.02 15.01
C GLY A 247 -11.48 -25.62 13.65
N GLU A 248 -11.64 -24.86 12.57
CA GLU A 248 -11.31 -25.31 11.21
C GLU A 248 -9.93 -24.86 10.75
N ASN A 249 -9.46 -23.65 11.11
CA ASN A 249 -8.13 -23.20 10.71
C ASN A 249 -7.01 -23.89 11.47
N ALA A 250 -7.18 -24.25 12.76
CA ALA A 250 -6.22 -25.09 13.46
C ALA A 250 -6.13 -26.48 12.81
N LYS A 251 -7.28 -27.04 12.40
CA LYS A 251 -7.31 -28.32 11.68
C LYS A 251 -6.67 -28.22 10.30
N LEU A 252 -6.91 -27.14 9.54
CA LEU A 252 -6.32 -26.94 8.21
C LEU A 252 -4.80 -26.70 8.29
N PHE A 253 -4.33 -25.87 9.23
CA PHE A 253 -2.89 -25.68 9.46
C PHE A 253 -2.21 -26.96 9.97
N ASP A 254 -2.84 -27.70 10.87
CA ASP A 254 -2.30 -28.99 11.35
C ASP A 254 -2.34 -30.05 10.25
N LEU A 255 -3.37 -30.09 9.39
CA LEU A 255 -3.44 -31.00 8.25
C LEU A 255 -2.36 -30.68 7.20
N GLU A 256 -2.11 -29.40 6.89
CA GLU A 256 -1.03 -29.02 5.97
C GLU A 256 0.36 -29.30 6.55
N LYS A 257 0.54 -29.10 7.86
CA LYS A 257 1.79 -29.46 8.56
C LYS A 257 2.02 -30.97 8.50
N THR A 258 1.00 -31.75 8.81
CA THR A 258 1.03 -33.22 8.74
C THR A 258 1.30 -33.72 7.31
N LYS A 259 0.73 -33.06 6.30
CA LYS A 259 0.95 -33.40 4.87
C LYS A 259 2.39 -33.12 4.43
N LYS A 260 2.98 -31.98 4.84
CA LYS A 260 4.39 -31.65 4.57
C LYS A 260 5.36 -32.56 5.30
N ASP A 261 5.04 -32.95 6.53
CA ASP A 261 5.89 -33.87 7.30
C ASP A 261 5.84 -35.28 6.69
N ASN A 262 4.68 -35.74 6.24
CA ASN A 262 4.54 -37.00 5.51
C ASN A 262 5.26 -37.01 4.15
N GLU A 263 5.19 -35.92 3.37
CA GLU A 263 5.95 -35.82 2.10
C GLU A 263 7.47 -35.83 2.31
N LYS A 264 7.96 -35.27 3.42
CA LYS A 264 9.38 -35.35 3.79
C LYS A 264 9.80 -36.75 4.22
N ILE A 265 8.94 -37.46 4.95
CA ILE A 265 9.19 -38.85 5.37
C ILE A 265 9.28 -39.75 4.12
N VAL A 266 8.32 -39.65 3.20
CA VAL A 266 8.34 -40.45 1.95
C VAL A 266 9.60 -40.18 1.13
N LYS A 267 9.99 -38.91 0.94
CA LYS A 267 11.23 -38.58 0.22
C LYS A 267 12.49 -39.12 0.91
N ASN A 268 12.54 -39.13 2.24
CA ASN A 268 13.71 -39.65 2.95
C ASN A 268 13.78 -41.19 2.87
N THR A 269 12.64 -41.89 2.89
CA THR A 269 12.58 -43.36 2.74
C THR A 269 12.96 -43.83 1.32
N ASP A 270 12.62 -43.05 0.30
CA ASP A 270 13.02 -43.34 -1.09
C ASP A 270 14.53 -43.09 -1.32
N THR A 271 15.15 -42.21 -0.51
CA THR A 271 16.59 -41.91 -0.61
C THR A 271 17.45 -42.89 0.20
N SER A 272 16.91 -43.53 1.24
CA SER A 272 17.62 -44.56 2.02
C SER A 272 17.57 -45.95 1.40
N SER A 273 16.54 -46.25 0.59
CA SER A 273 16.39 -47.54 -0.10
C SER A 273 17.24 -47.65 -1.39
N SER A 274 17.85 -46.55 -1.83
CA SER A 274 18.76 -46.50 -2.97
C SER A 274 20.25 -46.55 -2.60
N SER A 275 20.58 -46.62 -1.30
CA SER A 275 21.96 -46.77 -0.80
C SER A 275 22.29 -48.15 -0.22
N GLU A 276 21.34 -49.09 -0.21
CA GLU A 276 21.51 -50.45 0.36
C GLU A 276 21.66 -51.54 -0.72
N SER A 277 21.79 -51.17 -1.99
CA SER A 277 21.93 -52.11 -3.12
C SER A 277 23.31 -52.14 -3.79
N ASP A 278 24.32 -51.48 -3.22
CA ASP A 278 25.69 -51.39 -3.77
C ASP A 278 26.80 -51.79 -2.75
N GLU A 279 26.53 -52.76 -1.86
CA GLU A 279 27.57 -53.51 -1.12
C GLU A 279 27.36 -55.03 -1.23
#